data_AF-I9UUC5-F1
#
_entry.id   AF-I9UUC5-F1
#
_cell.length_a   1.000
_cell.length_b   1.000
_cell.length_c   1.000
_cell.angle_alpha   90.00
_cell.angle_beta   90.00
_cell.angle_gamma   90.00
#
_symmetry.space_group_name_H-M   'P 1'
#
loop_
_entity.id
_entity.type
_entity.pdbx_description
1 polymer ?
#
loop_
_entity_poly.entity_id
_entity_poly.type
_entity_poly.pdbx_seq_one_letter_code
_entity_poly.pdbx_strand_id
1 'polypeptide(L)'
;MEKNRVHAIIANAVEPLERCGSFNLIDLVKFVQFAKMHGIEYSVIEEVIDITQTISLIHLHEDRLDASDLPREEKKAMCAELQKSIDENLKALRNIINT
;
A
#
# COMPACT_ATOMS: atom_id res chain seq x y z
N MET A 1 15.43 -18.80 11.48
CA MET A 1 14.16 -19.07 10.79
C MET A 1 13.10 -17.96 10.97
N GLU A 2 13.30 -17.00 11.88
CA GLU A 2 12.26 -16.02 12.26
C GLU A 2 12.16 -14.79 11.32
N LYS A 3 13.29 -14.25 10.82
CA LYS A 3 13.32 -13.14 9.84
C LYS A 3 12.53 -13.42 8.56
N ASN A 4 12.71 -14.60 7.95
CA ASN A 4 11.96 -15.00 6.75
C ASN A 4 10.44 -15.04 6.98
N ARG A 5 10.00 -15.26 8.22
CA ARG A 5 8.57 -15.32 8.57
C ARG A 5 7.97 -13.92 8.68
N VAL A 6 8.70 -12.97 9.27
CA VAL A 6 8.33 -11.53 9.31
C VAL A 6 8.26 -10.94 7.91
N HIS A 7 9.25 -11.22 7.07
CA HIS A 7 9.25 -10.77 5.67
C HIS A 7 8.06 -11.34 4.88
N ALA A 8 7.72 -12.62 5.07
CA ALA A 8 6.55 -13.22 4.44
C ALA A 8 5.23 -12.59 4.92
N ILE A 9 5.15 -12.13 6.18
CA ILE A 9 3.96 -11.46 6.72
C ILE A 9 3.72 -10.12 6.02
N ILE A 10 4.77 -9.30 5.92
CA ILE A 10 4.68 -7.99 5.27
C ILE A 10 4.48 -8.18 3.76
N ALA A 11 5.18 -9.13 3.13
CA ALA A 11 5.02 -9.42 1.70
C ALA A 11 3.59 -9.86 1.33
N ASN A 12 2.96 -10.71 2.13
CA ASN A 12 1.54 -11.09 1.94
C ASN A 12 0.60 -9.88 2.09
N ALA A 13 1.00 -8.85 2.84
CA ALA A 13 0.25 -7.61 2.92
C ALA A 13 0.52 -6.70 1.70
N VAL A 14 1.64 -6.85 1.00
CA VAL A 14 2.01 -5.98 -0.13
C VAL A 14 1.56 -6.56 -1.48
N GLU A 15 1.54 -7.89 -1.64
CA GLU A 15 1.15 -8.56 -2.89
C GLU A 15 -0.21 -8.10 -3.46
N PRO A 16 -1.26 -7.88 -2.65
CA PRO A 16 -2.53 -7.35 -3.16
C PRO A 16 -2.39 -5.94 -3.74
N LEU A 17 -1.58 -5.07 -3.11
CA LEU A 17 -1.37 -3.69 -3.54
C LEU A 17 -0.61 -3.62 -4.87
N GLU A 18 0.36 -4.50 -5.09
CA GLU A 18 1.08 -4.58 -6.37
C GLU A 18 0.18 -4.99 -7.55
N ARG A 19 -1.00 -5.56 -7.26
CA ARG A 19 -2.00 -5.98 -8.27
C ARG A 19 -3.20 -5.04 -8.35
N CYS A 20 -3.06 -3.78 -7.91
CA CYS A 20 -4.15 -2.81 -7.79
C CYS A 20 -5.30 -3.26 -6.86
N GLY A 21 -5.02 -4.16 -5.91
CA GLY A 21 -5.96 -4.52 -4.86
C GLY A 21 -6.08 -3.42 -3.82
N SER A 22 -7.21 -3.38 -3.11
CA SER A 22 -7.40 -2.50 -1.95
C SER A 22 -7.34 -3.30 -0.66
N PHE A 23 -6.81 -2.69 0.40
CA PHE A 23 -6.97 -3.22 1.75
C PHE A 23 -8.31 -2.78 2.30
N ASN A 24 -9.21 -3.73 2.49
CA ASN A 24 -10.37 -3.48 3.33
C ASN A 24 -9.92 -3.40 4.81
N LEU A 25 -10.74 -2.74 5.63
CA LEU A 25 -10.49 -2.58 7.07
C LEU A 25 -10.28 -3.93 7.79
N ILE A 26 -10.93 -4.99 7.34
CA ILE A 26 -10.83 -6.31 7.97
C ILE A 26 -9.44 -6.91 7.76
N ASP A 27 -8.87 -6.77 6.57
CA ASP A 27 -7.56 -7.31 6.24
C ASP A 27 -6.44 -6.51 6.93
N LEU A 28 -6.61 -5.20 7.13
CA LEU A 28 -5.72 -4.40 8.00
C LEU A 28 -5.77 -4.87 9.46
N VAL A 29 -6.96 -5.13 10.01
CA VAL A 29 -7.10 -5.63 11.39
C VAL A 29 -6.41 -6.99 11.55
N LYS A 30 -6.60 -7.90 10.60
CA LYS A 30 -5.90 -9.20 10.59
C LYS A 30 -4.39 -9.02 10.50
N PHE A 31 -3.91 -8.13 9.63
CA PHE A 31 -2.49 -7.81 9.51
C PHE A 31 -1.92 -7.31 10.84
N VAL A 32 -2.56 -6.34 11.49
CA VAL A 32 -2.10 -5.78 12.77
C VAL A 32 -2.02 -6.85 13.85
N GLN A 33 -3.06 -7.68 13.98
CA GLN A 33 -3.07 -8.76 14.96
C GLN A 33 -1.95 -9.77 14.70
N PHE A 34 -1.75 -10.15 13.43
CA PHE A 34 -0.75 -11.12 13.04
C PHE A 34 0.68 -10.56 13.20
N ALA A 35 0.91 -9.32 12.79
CA ALA A 35 2.18 -8.62 12.94
C ALA A 35 2.58 -8.47 14.41
N LYS A 36 1.63 -8.08 15.28
CA LYS A 36 1.85 -8.02 16.73
C LYS A 36 2.18 -9.39 17.33
N MET A 37 1.46 -10.43 16.93
CA MET A 37 1.71 -11.80 17.38
C MET A 37 3.12 -12.28 17.01
N HIS A 38 3.63 -11.82 15.88
CA HIS A 38 4.96 -12.15 15.37
C HIS A 38 6.07 -11.17 15.82
N GLY A 39 5.78 -10.27 16.76
CA GLY A 39 6.77 -9.38 17.35
C GLY A 39 7.27 -8.28 16.42
N ILE A 40 6.52 -7.95 15.36
CA ILE A 40 6.85 -6.82 14.50
C ILE A 40 6.67 -5.53 15.30
N GLU A 41 7.66 -4.64 15.21
CA GLU A 41 7.63 -3.35 15.89
C GLU A 41 6.40 -2.53 15.47
N TYR A 42 5.80 -1.85 16.44
CA TYR A 42 4.60 -1.07 16.19
C TYR A 42 4.83 0.08 15.18
N SER A 43 6.03 0.67 15.18
CA SER A 43 6.47 1.66 14.18
C SER A 43 6.42 1.12 12.76
N VAL A 44 6.92 -0.09 12.55
CA VAL A 44 6.89 -0.79 11.25
C VAL A 44 5.45 -1.12 10.85
N ILE A 45 4.61 -1.53 11.81
CA ILE A 45 3.20 -1.81 11.56
C ILE A 45 2.46 -0.53 11.12
N GLU A 46 2.65 0.59 11.82
CA GLU A 46 2.07 1.89 11.45
C GLU A 46 2.53 2.34 10.06
N GLU A 47 3.82 2.26 9.77
CA GLU A 47 4.36 2.65 8.46
C GLU A 47 3.76 1.82 7.31
N VAL A 48 3.63 0.50 7.49
CA VAL A 48 2.97 -0.37 6.49
C VAL A 48 1.50 0.02 6.30
N ILE A 49 0.78 0.35 7.38
CA ILE A 49 -0.64 0.78 7.31
C ILE A 49 -0.75 2.10 6.56
N ASP A 50 0.05 3.10 6.92
CA ASP A 50 0.00 4.44 6.33
C ASP A 50 0.27 4.38 4.82
N ILE A 51 1.26 3.60 4.40
CA ILE A 51 1.56 3.41 2.98
C ILE A 51 0.41 2.69 2.26
N THR A 52 -0.11 1.62 2.85
CA THR A 52 -1.22 0.83 2.28
C THR A 52 -2.49 1.66 2.11
N GLN A 53 -2.80 2.51 3.09
CA GLN A 53 -3.92 3.45 3.03
C GLN A 53 -3.70 4.55 2.00
N THR A 54 -2.48 5.08 1.93
CA THR A 54 -2.10 6.09 0.92
C THR A 54 -2.31 5.56 -0.49
N ILE A 55 -1.82 4.36 -0.81
CA ILE A 55 -2.04 3.72 -2.12
C ILE A 55 -3.54 3.53 -2.39
N SER A 56 -4.30 3.05 -1.41
CA SER A 56 -5.75 2.85 -1.55
C SER A 56 -6.50 4.17 -1.85
N LEU A 57 -6.10 5.27 -1.21
CA LEU A 57 -6.65 6.60 -1.45
C LEU A 57 -6.27 7.15 -2.82
N ILE A 58 -5.06 6.85 -3.31
CA ILE A 58 -4.63 7.24 -4.65
C ILE A 58 -5.49 6.55 -5.71
N HIS A 59 -5.74 5.24 -5.60
CA HIS A 59 -6.63 4.54 -6.53
C HIS A 59 -8.06 5.11 -6.53
N LEU A 60 -8.60 5.44 -5.35
CA LEU A 60 -9.90 6.13 -5.27
C LEU A 60 -9.86 7.51 -5.94
N HIS A 61 -8.72 8.20 -5.88
CA HIS A 61 -8.54 9.47 -6.56
C HIS A 61 -8.48 9.28 -8.09
N GLU A 62 -7.83 8.23 -8.58
CA GLU A 62 -7.82 7.87 -10.00
C GLU A 62 -9.25 7.58 -10.52
N ASP A 63 -10.05 6.82 -9.77
CA ASP A 63 -11.46 6.54 -10.13
C ASP A 63 -12.29 7.82 -10.23
N ARG A 64 -12.11 8.73 -9.26
CA ARG A 64 -12.79 10.04 -9.26
C ARG A 64 -12.32 10.94 -10.39
N LEU A 65 -11.02 10.91 -10.69
CA LEU A 65 -10.42 11.65 -11.78
C LEU A 65 -10.95 11.16 -13.13
N ASP A 66 -11.08 9.85 -13.31
CA ASP A 66 -11.66 9.26 -14.52
C ASP A 66 -13.13 9.68 -14.71
N ALA A 67 -13.91 9.70 -13.62
CA ALA A 67 -15.31 10.15 -13.63
C ALA A 67 -15.50 11.67 -13.78
N SER A 68 -14.45 12.48 -13.67
CA SER A 68 -14.55 13.95 -13.73
C SER A 68 -14.77 14.50 -15.15
N ASP A 69 -15.17 15.77 -15.25
CA ASP A 69 -15.32 16.48 -16.54
C ASP A 69 -14.00 17.04 -17.10
N LEU A 70 -12.85 16.71 -16.50
CA LEU A 70 -11.56 17.24 -16.93
C LEU A 70 -11.19 16.79 -18.35
N PRO A 71 -10.45 17.62 -19.10
CA PRO A 71 -9.89 17.21 -20.39
C PRO A 71 -9.02 15.96 -20.27
N ARG A 72 -9.04 15.13 -21.31
CA ARG A 72 -8.27 13.87 -21.34
C ARG A 72 -6.78 14.05 -21.03
N GLU A 73 -6.16 15.11 -21.53
CA GLU A 73 -4.73 15.36 -21.32
C GLU A 73 -4.42 15.79 -19.88
N GLU A 74 -5.33 16.50 -19.21
CA GLU A 74 -5.20 16.83 -17.79
C GLU A 74 -5.34 15.59 -16.91
N LYS A 75 -6.35 14.74 -17.19
CA LYS A 75 -6.50 13.44 -16.51
C LYS A 75 -5.23 12.59 -16.66
N LYS A 76 -4.67 12.51 -17.86
CA LYS A 76 -3.45 11.74 -18.12
C LYS A 76 -2.25 12.27 -17.34
N ALA A 77 -2.08 13.59 -17.27
CA ALA A 77 -1.01 14.20 -16.50
C ALA A 77 -1.16 13.93 -15.00
N MET A 78 -2.37 14.06 -14.46
CA MET A 78 -2.65 13.80 -13.04
C MET A 78 -2.51 12.31 -12.69
N CYS A 79 -3.01 11.39 -13.52
CA CYS A 79 -2.80 9.94 -13.34
C CYS A 79 -1.30 9.58 -13.32
N ALA A 80 -0.48 10.23 -14.15
CA ALA A 80 0.97 9.97 -14.14
C ALA A 80 1.64 10.37 -12.82
N GLU A 81 1.24 11.50 -12.24
CA GLU A 81 1.72 11.94 -10.92
C GLU A 81 1.23 11.03 -9.79
N LEU A 82 -0.03 10.58 -9.86
CA LEU A 82 -0.59 9.62 -8.91
C LEU A 82 0.13 8.27 -8.97
N GLN A 83 0.40 7.75 -10.17
CA GLN A 83 1.16 6.52 -10.36
C GLN A 83 2.58 6.63 -9.82
N LYS A 84 3.25 7.77 -10.03
CA LYS A 84 4.57 8.01 -9.44
C LYS A 84 4.54 7.95 -7.91
N SER A 85 3.50 8.50 -7.28
CA SER A 85 3.32 8.40 -5.84
C SER A 85 3.09 6.96 -5.38
N ILE A 86 2.32 6.16 -6.13
CA ILE A 86 2.17 4.72 -5.86
C ILE A 86 3.53 4.02 -5.93
N ASP A 87 4.32 4.27 -6.97
CA ASP A 87 5.62 3.63 -7.16
C ASP A 87 6.61 3.96 -6.03
N GLU A 88 6.62 5.21 -5.56
CA GLU A 88 7.41 5.65 -4.40
C GLU A 88 7.00 4.94 -3.10
N ASN A 89 5.68 4.80 -2.88
CA ASN A 89 5.12 4.09 -1.74
C ASN A 89 5.41 2.58 -1.78
N LEU A 90 5.26 1.93 -2.94
CA LEU A 90 5.63 0.53 -3.12
C LEU A 90 7.12 0.29 -2.89
N LYS A 91 7.98 1.24 -3.30
CA LYS A 91 9.41 1.19 -3.01
C LYS A 91 9.69 1.28 -1.51
N ALA A 92 8.98 2.15 -0.77
CA ALA A 92 9.09 2.24 0.68
C ALA A 92 8.71 0.91 1.35
N LEU A 93 7.58 0.30 0.96
CA LEU A 93 7.17 -1.02 1.44
C LEU A 93 8.23 -2.11 1.18
N ARG A 94 8.83 -2.13 -0.01
CA ARG A 94 9.90 -3.09 -0.34
C ARG A 94 11.14 -2.86 0.52
N ASN A 95 11.49 -1.62 0.86
CA ASN A 95 12.62 -1.35 1.76
C ASN A 95 12.34 -1.86 3.18
N ILE A 96 11.12 -1.71 3.68
CA ILE A 96 10.68 -2.28 4.95
C ILE A 96 10.80 -3.81 4.94
N ILE A 97 10.34 -4.46 3.86
CA ILE A 97 10.47 -5.92 3.68
C ILE A 97 11.93 -6.37 3.64
N ASN A 98 12.85 -5.59 3.07
CA ASN A 98 14.24 -5.99 2.89
C ASN A 98 15.15 -5.69 4.11
N THR A 99 14.61 -5.12 5.19
CA THR A 99 15.34 -4.79 6.44
C THR A 99 15.34 -5.99 7.41
#